data_AF-A0ABD5T6D3-F1
#
_entry.id   AF-A0ABD5T6D3-F1
#
_cell.length_a   1.000
_cell.length_b   1.000
_cell.length_c   1.000
_cell.angle_alpha   90.00
_cell.angle_beta   90.00
_cell.angle_gamma   90.00
#
_symmetry.space_group_name_H-M   'P 1'
#
loop_
_entity.id
_entity.type
_entity.pdbx_description
1 polymer ?
#
loop_
_entity_poly.entity_id
_entity_poly.type
_entity_poly.pdbx_seq_one_letter_code
_entity_poly.pdbx_strand_id
1 'polypeptide(L)'
;MEGDGTDGRRTTGGDGQGAKAVKLETVVDGTLVATRDRAVYRGPVDGRLRRVGRLPTPTGGLDGLRFHLRTTRAVKRAVSVVTGRFPSVNVEVVDSQSLVATAGTWVFASPDRGATWRVTARLPDSSGPMGVLPSALCAHEGTVTFGEYPLAGDKPPRIRRSRDGGATWETVLEVPGVRHIHGVTRDPYTGEWWVTTGDTDDECYIGRLRDGEFVPVGGGSQQWRAVELAFTEKFVLWGVDCNYTSDRRIYRLPRGDLSRADPTPTPVASLSSPVFYAAAAEVDGERWVAFATAASANPDSTGPEDNETGSDVTRVVAASSASAYERWYEVTSGRRQRGFAERVGADGIVPPTNAYTFLESDGERLLVNPYNTREDDGQILSFGREYFSSVAERSRVLFEG
;
A
#
# COMPACT_ATOMS: atom_id res chain seq x y z
N MET A 1 40.06 -5.64 -16.77
CA MET A 1 39.32 -4.40 -17.04
C MET A 1 38.01 -4.82 -17.64
N GLU A 2 37.04 -5.10 -16.79
CA GLU A 2 35.66 -5.37 -17.18
C GLU A 2 34.82 -4.29 -16.52
N GLY A 3 34.17 -3.51 -17.35
CA GLY A 3 33.22 -2.48 -16.96
C GLY A 3 32.30 -2.28 -18.15
N ASP A 4 31.07 -2.80 -18.00
CA ASP A 4 29.89 -2.53 -18.82
C ASP A 4 28.72 -3.19 -18.05
N GLY A 5 27.57 -2.61 -17.71
CA GLY A 5 26.88 -1.38 -18.09
C GLY A 5 25.38 -1.68 -18.05
N THR A 6 24.53 -0.69 -17.71
CA THR A 6 23.05 -0.69 -17.81
C THR A 6 22.21 -1.37 -16.71
N ASP A 7 22.21 -0.82 -15.49
CA ASP A 7 21.04 -0.93 -14.61
C ASP A 7 20.30 0.41 -14.71
N GLY A 8 19.17 0.46 -15.43
CA GLY A 8 18.35 1.68 -15.65
C GLY A 8 17.65 2.20 -14.38
N ARG A 9 18.19 1.82 -13.22
CA ARG A 9 17.68 2.03 -11.88
C ARG A 9 18.27 3.32 -11.32
N ARG A 10 17.42 4.33 -11.09
CA ARG A 10 17.81 5.56 -10.38
C ARG A 10 17.30 5.55 -8.95
N THR A 11 18.16 5.90 -8.01
CA THR A 11 17.81 6.09 -6.60
C THR A 11 17.56 7.57 -6.33
N THR A 12 16.42 7.89 -5.71
CA THR A 12 16.12 9.27 -5.35
C THR A 12 16.81 9.57 -4.01
N GLY A 13 17.89 10.35 -4.05
CA GLY A 13 18.55 10.87 -2.84
C GLY A 13 20.04 10.57 -2.76
N GLY A 14 20.85 11.40 -3.39
CA GLY A 14 22.28 11.49 -3.15
C GLY A 14 22.73 12.95 -3.10
N ASP A 15 23.09 13.42 -1.91
CA ASP A 15 24.22 14.34 -1.70
C ASP A 15 24.49 14.49 -0.19
N GLY A 16 25.54 13.83 0.28
CA GLY A 16 26.27 14.20 1.50
C GLY A 16 25.53 14.12 2.84
N GLN A 17 25.03 12.94 3.21
CA GLN A 17 24.79 12.41 4.58
C GLN A 17 23.79 11.26 4.42
N GLY A 18 24.19 10.03 4.73
CA GLY A 18 23.49 8.77 4.40
C GLY A 18 21.97 8.89 4.27
N ALA A 19 21.47 8.55 3.06
CA ALA A 19 20.05 8.64 2.73
C ALA A 19 19.22 7.98 3.83
N LYS A 20 18.41 8.80 4.48
CA LYS A 20 17.57 8.39 5.60
C LYS A 20 16.41 7.58 5.01
N ALA A 21 16.35 6.28 5.30
CA ALA A 21 15.27 5.42 4.85
C ALA A 21 13.87 5.99 5.20
N VAL A 22 12.99 6.04 4.19
CA VAL A 22 11.63 6.60 4.23
C VAL A 22 10.61 5.56 3.76
N LYS A 23 9.33 5.80 4.06
CA LYS A 23 8.17 5.17 3.43
C LYS A 23 7.61 6.12 2.36
N LEU A 24 7.44 5.63 1.15
CA LEU A 24 6.70 6.27 0.06
C LEU A 24 5.23 6.36 0.43
N GLU A 25 4.62 7.53 0.26
CA GLU A 25 3.19 7.73 0.53
C GLU A 25 2.40 7.94 -0.75
N THR A 26 2.71 9.01 -1.50
CA THR A 26 2.02 9.34 -2.75
C THR A 26 2.89 10.26 -3.62
N VAL A 27 2.53 10.45 -4.89
CA VAL A 27 3.11 11.43 -5.80
C VAL A 27 2.00 12.22 -6.48
N VAL A 28 2.07 13.55 -6.39
CA VAL A 28 1.13 14.45 -7.07
C VAL A 28 1.91 15.57 -7.74
N ASP A 29 1.63 15.79 -9.04
CA ASP A 29 2.26 16.83 -9.86
C ASP A 29 3.80 16.84 -9.77
N GLY A 30 4.40 15.65 -9.89
CA GLY A 30 5.86 15.44 -9.79
C GLY A 30 6.44 15.68 -8.39
N THR A 31 5.61 15.97 -7.38
CA THR A 31 6.01 16.13 -5.99
C THR A 31 5.78 14.83 -5.23
N LEU A 32 6.86 14.21 -4.81
CA LEU A 32 6.86 13.03 -3.97
C LEU A 32 6.58 13.40 -2.51
N VAL A 33 5.70 12.64 -1.86
CA VAL A 33 5.46 12.68 -0.42
C VAL A 33 5.95 11.38 0.20
N ALA A 34 6.70 11.51 1.29
CA ALA A 34 7.23 10.37 2.03
C ALA A 34 7.17 10.63 3.54
N THR A 35 7.15 9.56 4.33
CA THR A 35 7.25 9.65 5.77
C THR A 35 8.47 8.95 6.34
N ARG A 36 8.87 9.42 7.52
CA ARG A 36 9.74 8.67 8.41
C ARG A 36 9.26 8.88 9.84
N ASP A 37 8.89 7.80 10.50
CA ASP A 37 8.17 7.85 11.78
C ASP A 37 6.89 8.69 11.65
N ARG A 38 6.90 9.90 12.24
CA ARG A 38 5.81 10.90 12.17
C ARG A 38 6.18 12.13 11.36
N ALA A 39 7.42 12.18 10.84
CA ALA A 39 7.89 13.30 10.06
C ALA A 39 7.47 13.12 8.60
N VAL A 40 6.97 14.20 7.99
CA VAL A 40 6.55 14.23 6.59
C VAL A 40 7.61 14.95 5.79
N TYR A 41 7.94 14.40 4.64
CA TYR A 41 8.93 14.88 3.69
C TYR A 41 8.29 15.10 2.33
N ARG A 42 8.72 16.16 1.64
CA ARG A 42 8.29 16.46 0.27
C ARG A 42 9.48 16.88 -0.58
N GLY A 43 9.42 16.59 -1.87
CA GLY A 43 10.42 17.03 -2.85
C GLY A 43 10.08 16.51 -4.24
N PRO A 44 10.79 16.96 -5.28
CA PRO A 44 10.64 16.38 -6.60
C PRO A 44 11.10 14.91 -6.58
N VAL A 45 10.49 14.06 -7.43
CA VAL A 45 10.82 12.63 -7.53
C VAL A 45 12.33 12.41 -7.64
N ASP A 46 13.02 13.06 -8.57
CA ASP A 46 14.48 12.88 -8.77
C ASP A 46 15.37 13.72 -7.86
N GLY A 47 14.80 14.42 -6.88
CA GLY A 47 15.56 15.35 -6.07
C GLY A 47 15.51 15.09 -4.58
N ARG A 48 16.02 16.08 -3.84
CA ARG A 48 16.19 15.95 -2.39
C ARG A 48 14.88 16.17 -1.66
N LEU A 49 14.45 15.15 -0.92
CA LEU A 49 13.35 15.26 0.03
C LEU A 49 13.70 16.19 1.20
N ARG A 50 12.81 17.15 1.46
CA ARG A 50 12.91 18.09 2.58
C ARG A 50 11.81 17.80 3.58
N ARG A 51 12.15 17.80 4.86
CA ARG A 51 11.15 17.66 5.92
C ARG A 51 10.26 18.90 5.93
N VAL A 52 8.94 18.71 5.81
CA VAL A 52 7.96 19.81 5.83
C VAL A 52 7.28 19.95 7.20
N GLY A 53 7.13 18.86 7.94
CA GLY A 53 6.52 18.92 9.26
C GLY A 53 6.61 17.60 10.03
N ARG A 54 5.75 17.47 11.05
CA ARG A 54 5.61 16.27 11.86
C ARG A 54 4.26 16.23 12.52
N LEU A 55 3.56 15.10 12.43
CA LEU A 55 2.28 14.93 13.10
C LEU A 55 2.49 15.03 14.63
N PRO A 56 1.68 15.80 15.36
CA PRO A 56 1.82 16.02 16.81
C PRO A 56 1.47 14.75 17.56
N THR A 57 2.15 14.44 18.66
CA THR A 57 1.66 13.39 19.56
C THR A 57 0.28 13.82 20.07
N PRO A 58 -0.78 13.01 19.91
CA PRO A 58 -2.09 13.33 20.47
C PRO A 58 -1.95 13.49 21.99
N THR A 59 -2.13 14.71 22.49
CA THR A 59 -1.98 15.04 23.92
C THR A 59 -3.33 15.03 24.62
N GLY A 60 -3.46 14.21 25.66
CA GLY A 60 -4.55 14.25 26.65
C GLY A 60 -4.67 12.94 27.45
N GLY A 61 -4.63 13.02 28.79
CA GLY A 61 -4.90 11.89 29.69
C GLY A 61 -3.85 10.76 29.73
N LEU A 62 -4.19 9.67 30.42
CA LEU A 62 -3.35 8.46 30.57
C LEU A 62 -2.97 7.82 29.22
N ASP A 63 -3.79 7.99 28.19
CA ASP A 63 -3.55 7.45 26.84
C ASP A 63 -2.46 8.24 26.09
N GLY A 64 -2.38 9.56 26.28
CA GLY A 64 -1.28 10.38 25.76
C GLY A 64 0.07 10.01 26.39
N LEU A 65 0.07 9.65 27.68
CA LEU A 65 1.27 9.21 28.39
C LEU A 65 1.73 7.80 27.95
N ARG A 66 0.79 6.86 27.81
CA ARG A 66 1.04 5.51 27.27
C ARG A 66 1.53 5.56 25.82
N PHE A 67 0.94 6.42 24.99
CA PHE A 67 1.38 6.65 23.62
C PHE A 67 2.78 7.28 23.58
N HIS A 68 3.05 8.30 24.40
CA HIS A 68 4.36 8.94 24.47
C HIS A 68 5.46 7.94 24.85
N LEU A 69 5.24 7.13 25.90
CA LEU A 69 6.19 6.11 26.35
C LEU A 69 6.46 5.04 25.29
N ARG A 70 5.45 4.63 24.50
CA ARG A 70 5.59 3.67 23.40
C ARG A 70 6.16 4.25 22.09
N THR A 71 6.24 5.58 21.95
CA THR A 71 6.57 6.23 20.65
C THR A 71 7.74 7.23 20.70
N THR A 72 8.47 7.33 21.81
CA THR A 72 9.71 8.14 21.84
C THR A 72 10.72 7.63 20.80
N ARG A 73 11.50 8.55 20.21
CA ARG A 73 12.52 8.20 19.19
C ARG A 73 13.55 7.18 19.72
N ALA A 74 13.90 7.25 21.00
CA ALA A 74 14.85 6.34 21.63
C ALA A 74 14.27 4.92 21.77
N VAL A 75 13.02 4.81 22.27
CA VAL A 75 12.32 3.53 22.39
C VAL A 75 12.03 2.94 21.01
N LYS A 76 11.54 3.72 20.04
CA LYS A 76 11.34 3.24 18.66
C LYS A 76 12.63 2.79 18.00
N ARG A 77 13.77 3.48 18.19
CA ARG A 77 15.06 3.09 17.61
C ARG A 77 15.60 1.80 18.23
N ALA A 78 15.44 1.62 19.55
CA ALA A 78 15.81 0.39 20.24
C ALA A 78 14.88 -0.77 19.83
N VAL A 79 13.56 -0.55 19.83
CA VAL A 79 12.55 -1.54 19.40
C VAL A 79 12.74 -1.88 17.93
N SER A 80 12.94 -0.92 17.02
CA SER A 80 13.09 -1.21 15.59
C SER A 80 14.35 -2.00 15.25
N VAL A 81 15.42 -1.84 16.04
CA VAL A 81 16.62 -2.69 15.91
C VAL A 81 16.31 -4.13 16.34
N VAL A 82 15.44 -4.29 17.34
CA VAL A 82 15.01 -5.59 17.87
C VAL A 82 13.97 -6.26 16.97
N THR A 83 13.02 -5.51 16.40
CA THR A 83 11.82 -6.02 15.73
C THR A 83 11.78 -5.83 14.22
N GLY A 84 12.46 -4.81 13.68
CA GLY A 84 12.16 -4.22 12.37
C GLY A 84 11.29 -2.96 12.48
N ARG A 85 11.08 -2.23 11.37
CA ARG A 85 10.31 -0.97 11.38
C ARG A 85 8.84 -1.23 11.09
N PHE A 86 7.93 -0.64 11.86
CA PHE A 86 6.51 -0.65 11.50
C PHE A 86 6.19 0.61 10.69
N PRO A 87 5.57 0.51 9.49
CA PRO A 87 4.92 1.68 8.91
C PRO A 87 3.87 2.18 9.92
N SER A 88 3.85 3.48 10.19
CA SER A 88 3.06 4.05 11.30
C SER A 88 2.29 5.30 10.95
N VAL A 89 2.43 5.76 9.72
CA VAL A 89 1.74 6.93 9.19
C VAL A 89 1.38 6.62 7.74
N ASN A 90 0.18 7.02 7.34
CA ASN A 90 -0.19 7.22 5.94
C ASN A 90 -0.38 8.72 5.70
N VAL A 91 -0.02 9.22 4.53
CA VAL A 91 -0.26 10.63 4.15
C VAL A 91 -0.80 10.69 2.74
N GLU A 92 -1.89 11.42 2.55
CA GLU A 92 -2.51 11.65 1.25
C GLU A 92 -2.58 13.15 0.96
N VAL A 93 -2.32 13.53 -0.30
CA VAL A 93 -2.45 14.91 -0.78
C VAL A 93 -3.86 15.09 -1.32
N VAL A 94 -4.65 15.95 -0.68
CA VAL A 94 -6.05 16.18 -1.05
C VAL A 94 -6.17 17.24 -2.14
N ASP A 95 -5.36 18.31 -2.02
CA ASP A 95 -5.27 19.40 -2.98
C ASP A 95 -3.90 20.10 -2.85
N SER A 96 -3.73 21.25 -3.52
CA SER A 96 -2.48 22.02 -3.53
C SER A 96 -1.95 22.46 -2.15
N GLN A 97 -2.82 22.52 -1.12
CA GLN A 97 -2.50 22.89 0.25
C GLN A 97 -2.77 21.76 1.24
N SER A 98 -3.88 21.04 1.05
CA SER A 98 -4.44 20.17 2.08
C SER A 98 -3.84 18.77 2.03
N LEU A 99 -3.41 18.25 3.19
CA LEU A 99 -3.01 16.86 3.36
C LEU A 99 -3.84 16.22 4.48
N VAL A 100 -4.14 14.93 4.31
CA VAL A 100 -4.69 14.08 5.37
C VAL A 100 -3.67 13.04 5.77
N ALA A 101 -3.64 12.69 7.05
CA ALA A 101 -2.78 11.62 7.53
C ALA A 101 -3.46 10.76 8.59
N THR A 102 -3.11 9.48 8.65
CA THR A 102 -3.57 8.57 9.72
C THR A 102 -2.37 8.07 10.51
N ALA A 103 -2.52 7.93 11.84
CA ALA A 103 -1.51 7.34 12.70
C ALA A 103 -2.12 6.83 14.01
N GLY A 104 -2.06 5.52 14.24
CA GLY A 104 -2.82 4.88 15.32
C GLY A 104 -4.31 5.17 15.17
N THR A 105 -4.99 5.53 16.27
CA THR A 105 -6.43 5.82 16.26
C THR A 105 -6.79 7.23 15.77
N TRP A 106 -5.86 7.97 15.17
CA TRP A 106 -6.03 9.40 14.90
C TRP A 106 -5.96 9.72 13.42
N VAL A 107 -6.89 10.56 12.97
CA VAL A 107 -6.88 11.20 11.66
C VAL A 107 -6.50 12.66 11.84
N PHE A 108 -5.55 13.11 11.01
CA PHE A 108 -5.02 14.46 11.01
C PHE A 108 -5.32 15.14 9.68
N ALA A 109 -5.53 16.45 9.72
CA ALA A 109 -5.55 17.30 8.54
C ALA A 109 -4.50 18.41 8.67
N SER A 110 -3.87 18.75 7.56
CA SER A 110 -2.97 19.89 7.41
C SER A 110 -3.47 20.78 6.28
N PRO A 111 -3.77 22.07 6.53
CA PRO A 111 -4.19 23.01 5.49
C PRO A 111 -3.02 23.78 4.86
N ASP A 112 -1.78 23.41 5.18
CA ASP A 112 -0.58 24.21 4.89
C ASP A 112 0.61 23.34 4.42
N ARG A 113 0.30 22.37 3.56
CA ARG A 113 1.27 21.49 2.89
C ARG A 113 2.09 20.64 3.86
N GLY A 114 1.49 20.28 4.99
CA GLY A 114 2.09 19.44 6.02
C GLY A 114 2.90 20.19 7.08
N ALA A 115 2.89 21.53 7.10
CA ALA A 115 3.64 22.31 8.08
C ALA A 115 3.03 22.23 9.48
N THR A 116 1.70 22.36 9.58
CA THR A 116 0.92 22.18 10.81
C THR A 116 -0.15 21.10 10.63
N TRP A 117 -0.54 20.47 11.73
CA TRP A 117 -1.48 19.34 11.72
C TRP A 117 -2.44 19.48 12.90
N ARG A 118 -3.72 19.20 12.64
CA ARG A 118 -4.77 19.10 13.66
C ARG A 118 -5.42 17.72 13.61
N VAL A 119 -5.83 17.21 14.76
CA VAL A 119 -6.68 16.01 14.82
C VAL A 119 -8.09 16.40 14.36
N THR A 120 -8.67 15.66 13.43
CA THR A 120 -10.01 15.93 12.87
C THR A 120 -10.98 14.77 13.00
N ALA A 121 -10.48 13.55 13.23
CA ALA A 121 -11.31 12.40 13.59
C ALA A 121 -10.53 11.38 14.44
N ARG A 122 -11.29 10.47 15.04
CA ARG A 122 -10.77 9.30 15.77
C ARG A 122 -11.30 8.03 15.10
N LEU A 123 -10.39 7.12 14.78
CA LEU A 123 -10.66 5.77 14.28
C LEU A 123 -11.06 4.84 15.44
N PRO A 124 -11.58 3.63 15.18
CA PRO A 124 -11.85 2.64 16.22
C PRO A 124 -10.66 2.42 17.16
N ASP A 125 -10.91 2.15 18.43
CA ASP A 125 -9.85 1.99 19.43
C ASP A 125 -8.93 0.79 19.17
N SER A 126 -9.43 -0.19 18.42
CA SER A 126 -8.69 -1.38 17.98
C SER A 126 -7.86 -1.14 16.71
N SER A 127 -7.84 0.07 16.15
CA SER A 127 -7.03 0.36 14.96
C SER A 127 -5.53 0.21 15.22
N GLY A 128 -4.84 -0.41 14.25
CA GLY A 128 -3.41 -0.69 14.33
C GLY A 128 -2.52 0.57 14.24
N PRO A 129 -1.19 0.41 14.27
CA PRO A 129 -0.24 1.53 14.28
C PRO A 129 -0.38 2.53 13.12
N MET A 130 -0.85 2.10 11.94
CA MET A 130 -1.10 2.98 10.78
C MET A 130 -2.49 3.64 10.80
N GLY A 131 -3.39 3.17 11.66
CA GLY A 131 -4.80 3.54 11.67
C GLY A 131 -5.60 2.77 10.63
N VAL A 132 -5.42 3.12 9.36
CA VAL A 132 -6.00 2.42 8.20
C VAL A 132 -4.90 1.78 7.37
N LEU A 133 -5.25 0.85 6.47
CA LEU A 133 -4.29 0.38 5.47
C LEU A 133 -3.93 1.51 4.49
N PRO A 134 -2.69 1.59 3.98
CA PRO A 134 -2.31 2.62 3.00
C PRO A 134 -3.24 2.66 1.78
N SER A 135 -3.61 1.49 1.25
CA SER A 135 -4.57 1.30 0.15
C SER A 135 -5.99 1.74 0.48
N ALA A 136 -6.31 1.98 1.75
CA ALA A 136 -7.62 2.39 2.24
C ALA A 136 -7.70 3.88 2.56
N LEU A 137 -6.79 4.71 2.05
CA LEU A 137 -6.84 6.17 2.10
C LEU A 137 -6.57 6.70 0.69
N CYS A 138 -7.52 7.44 0.11
CA CYS A 138 -7.39 7.95 -1.25
C CYS A 138 -8.07 9.31 -1.37
N ALA A 139 -7.41 10.24 -2.07
CA ALA A 139 -7.96 11.53 -2.43
C ALA A 139 -8.11 11.68 -3.95
N HIS A 140 -9.17 12.37 -4.34
CA HIS A 140 -9.45 12.70 -5.73
C HIS A 140 -10.31 13.96 -5.79
N GLU A 141 -9.87 14.94 -6.59
CA GLU A 141 -10.59 16.20 -6.83
C GLU A 141 -11.08 16.88 -5.54
N GLY A 142 -10.21 16.97 -4.53
CA GLY A 142 -10.53 17.61 -3.24
C GLY A 142 -11.43 16.78 -2.30
N THR A 143 -11.92 15.62 -2.75
CA THR A 143 -12.60 14.64 -1.89
C THR A 143 -11.60 13.61 -1.39
N VAL A 144 -11.58 13.38 -0.08
CA VAL A 144 -10.74 12.33 0.52
C VAL A 144 -11.61 11.32 1.24
N THR A 145 -11.34 10.05 1.01
CA THR A 145 -12.08 8.93 1.57
C THR A 145 -11.12 7.96 2.23
N PHE A 146 -11.53 7.37 3.35
CA PHE A 146 -10.82 6.22 3.93
C PHE A 146 -11.77 5.13 4.41
N GLY A 147 -11.26 3.89 4.43
CA GLY A 147 -11.91 2.74 5.04
C GLY A 147 -11.30 2.41 6.41
N GLU A 148 -12.14 2.17 7.41
CA GLU A 148 -11.66 1.80 8.75
C GLU A 148 -11.05 0.40 8.77
N TYR A 149 -9.96 0.26 9.53
CA TYR A 149 -9.24 -0.99 9.72
C TYR A 149 -9.10 -1.36 11.21
N PRO A 150 -10.22 -1.68 11.89
CA PRO A 150 -10.15 -2.22 13.25
C PRO A 150 -9.51 -3.62 13.25
N LEU A 151 -8.76 -3.93 14.31
CA LEU A 151 -8.21 -5.27 14.53
C LEU A 151 -9.14 -6.14 15.39
N ALA A 152 -10.09 -5.51 16.10
CA ALA A 152 -11.17 -6.19 16.79
C ALA A 152 -12.43 -6.11 15.92
N GLY A 153 -13.09 -7.25 15.67
CA GLY A 153 -14.33 -7.33 14.89
C GLY A 153 -15.58 -6.98 15.70
N ASP A 154 -15.51 -5.99 16.59
CA ASP A 154 -16.60 -5.65 17.51
C ASP A 154 -17.66 -4.73 16.89
N LYS A 155 -17.32 -4.03 15.80
CA LYS A 155 -18.24 -3.14 15.06
C LYS A 155 -17.97 -3.22 13.56
N PRO A 156 -19.00 -3.05 12.72
CA PRO A 156 -18.81 -2.88 11.28
C PRO A 156 -17.83 -1.75 10.98
N PRO A 157 -16.83 -1.95 10.12
CA PRO A 157 -15.97 -0.87 9.67
C PRO A 157 -16.75 0.13 8.82
N ARG A 158 -16.35 1.40 8.91
CA ARG A 158 -16.96 2.49 8.14
C ARG A 158 -16.09 2.94 6.98
N ILE A 159 -16.76 3.39 5.92
CA ILE A 159 -16.18 4.25 4.91
C ILE A 159 -16.49 5.70 5.29
N ARG A 160 -15.43 6.50 5.45
CA ARG A 160 -15.50 7.89 5.91
C ARG A 160 -15.04 8.81 4.79
N ARG A 161 -15.73 9.94 4.62
CA ARG A 161 -15.42 10.91 3.56
C ARG A 161 -15.35 12.33 4.10
N SER A 162 -14.46 13.12 3.51
CA SER A 162 -14.35 14.56 3.70
C SER A 162 -14.32 15.25 2.33
N ARG A 163 -14.94 16.43 2.26
CA ARG A 163 -14.95 17.32 1.08
C ARG A 163 -14.38 18.71 1.40
N ASP A 164 -13.71 18.84 2.53
CA ASP A 164 -13.22 20.12 3.09
C ASP A 164 -11.76 20.00 3.56
N GLY A 165 -10.94 19.28 2.78
CA GLY A 165 -9.51 19.10 3.07
C GLY A 165 -9.24 18.24 4.31
N GLY A 166 -10.17 17.36 4.68
CA GLY A 166 -10.06 16.51 5.88
C GLY A 166 -10.48 17.19 7.18
N ALA A 167 -11.13 18.36 7.11
CA ALA A 167 -11.54 19.12 8.29
C ALA A 167 -12.70 18.47 9.04
N THR A 168 -13.72 18.01 8.31
CA THR A 168 -14.88 17.29 8.83
C THR A 168 -15.10 15.99 8.07
N TRP A 169 -15.78 15.04 8.71
CA TRP A 169 -15.93 13.68 8.20
C TRP A 169 -17.36 13.18 8.38
N GLU A 170 -17.94 12.66 7.30
CA GLU A 170 -19.20 11.91 7.31
C GLU A 170 -18.93 10.40 7.17
N THR A 171 -19.84 9.58 7.69
CA THR A 171 -19.90 8.16 7.33
C THR A 171 -20.68 8.05 6.04
N VAL A 172 -20.07 7.49 4.99
CA VAL A 172 -20.75 7.21 3.73
C VAL A 172 -21.49 5.87 3.81
N LEU A 173 -20.83 4.88 4.41
CA LEU A 173 -21.37 3.52 4.51
C LEU A 173 -20.75 2.81 5.73
N GLU A 174 -21.56 2.00 6.41
CA GLU A 174 -21.12 0.95 7.31
C GLU A 174 -21.14 -0.38 6.53
N VAL A 175 -20.05 -1.15 6.59
CA VAL A 175 -19.93 -2.40 5.83
C VAL A 175 -20.06 -3.57 6.82
N PRO A 176 -21.29 -4.11 7.03
CA PRO A 176 -21.49 -5.23 7.94
C PRO A 176 -20.90 -6.53 7.36
N GLY A 177 -20.62 -7.49 8.24
CA GLY A 177 -20.19 -8.83 7.82
C GLY A 177 -18.75 -8.92 7.33
N VAL A 178 -17.95 -7.84 7.48
CA VAL A 178 -16.51 -7.85 7.24
C VAL A 178 -15.77 -7.27 8.45
N ARG A 179 -14.56 -7.77 8.73
CA ARG A 179 -13.72 -7.29 9.83
C ARG A 179 -13.20 -5.87 9.60
N HIS A 180 -12.75 -5.59 8.39
CA HIS A 180 -12.18 -4.30 8.01
C HIS A 180 -12.14 -4.07 6.51
N ILE A 181 -11.90 -2.81 6.10
CA ILE A 181 -11.75 -2.41 4.70
C ILE A 181 -10.29 -2.52 4.27
N HIS A 182 -10.01 -3.28 3.22
CA HIS A 182 -8.66 -3.45 2.68
C HIS A 182 -8.22 -2.26 1.85
N GLY A 183 -9.14 -1.71 1.05
CA GLY A 183 -8.82 -0.66 0.10
C GLY A 183 -10.02 0.22 -0.22
N VAL A 184 -9.72 1.48 -0.50
CA VAL A 184 -10.64 2.48 -1.03
C VAL A 184 -9.88 3.25 -2.09
N THR A 185 -10.22 3.03 -3.35
CA THR A 185 -9.49 3.62 -4.48
C THR A 185 -10.46 4.24 -5.48
N ARG A 186 -10.00 5.24 -6.22
CA ARG A 186 -10.78 5.90 -7.26
C ARG A 186 -10.40 5.30 -8.61
N ASP A 187 -11.38 4.84 -9.37
CA ASP A 187 -11.18 4.42 -10.75
C ASP A 187 -11.00 5.66 -11.64
N PRO A 188 -9.82 5.89 -12.25
CA PRO A 188 -9.54 7.08 -13.04
C PRO A 188 -10.30 7.13 -14.37
N TYR A 189 -10.89 6.02 -14.83
CA TYR A 189 -11.61 5.95 -16.11
C TYR A 189 -13.11 6.25 -15.97
N THR A 190 -13.68 5.95 -14.80
CA THR A 190 -15.12 6.11 -14.55
C THR A 190 -15.40 7.19 -13.51
N GLY A 191 -14.41 7.57 -12.70
CA GLY A 191 -14.66 8.36 -11.52
C GLY A 191 -15.62 7.63 -10.58
N GLU A 192 -15.42 6.34 -10.34
CA GLU A 192 -16.15 5.59 -9.31
C GLU A 192 -15.23 5.26 -8.14
N TRP A 193 -15.79 5.26 -6.93
CA TRP A 193 -15.07 4.77 -5.76
C TRP A 193 -15.22 3.26 -5.70
N TRP A 194 -14.12 2.56 -5.50
CA TRP A 194 -14.05 1.11 -5.34
C TRP A 194 -13.59 0.77 -3.93
N VAL A 195 -14.10 -0.35 -3.43
CA VAL A 195 -13.85 -0.85 -2.09
C VAL A 195 -13.50 -2.32 -2.18
N THR A 196 -12.47 -2.71 -1.43
CA THR A 196 -12.04 -4.09 -1.27
C THR A 196 -12.12 -4.50 0.20
N THR A 197 -12.52 -5.74 0.46
CA THR A 197 -12.59 -6.38 1.78
C THR A 197 -12.08 -7.81 1.67
N GLY A 198 -11.80 -8.46 2.80
CA GLY A 198 -11.32 -9.83 2.78
C GLY A 198 -11.07 -10.43 4.14
N ASP A 199 -10.14 -11.40 4.16
CA ASP A 199 -9.81 -12.35 5.22
C ASP A 199 -10.44 -13.73 5.02
N THR A 200 -11.71 -13.92 5.41
CA THR A 200 -12.43 -15.18 5.16
C THR A 200 -13.20 -15.12 3.85
N ASP A 201 -13.60 -16.28 3.30
CA ASP A 201 -14.30 -16.33 2.00
C ASP A 201 -15.55 -15.45 1.98
N ASP A 202 -16.36 -15.49 3.04
CA ASP A 202 -17.59 -14.71 3.18
C ASP A 202 -17.33 -13.21 3.39
N GLU A 203 -16.09 -12.81 3.70
CA GLU A 203 -15.65 -11.42 3.85
C GLU A 203 -14.97 -10.85 2.60
N CYS A 204 -14.60 -11.71 1.64
CA CYS A 204 -13.90 -11.31 0.41
C CYS A 204 -14.87 -10.69 -0.58
N TYR A 205 -14.74 -9.37 -0.80
CA TYR A 205 -15.48 -8.66 -1.84
C TYR A 205 -14.63 -7.62 -2.54
N ILE A 206 -14.90 -7.46 -3.83
CA ILE A 206 -14.52 -6.28 -4.61
C ILE A 206 -15.83 -5.65 -5.09
N GLY A 207 -16.01 -4.35 -4.87
CA GLY A 207 -17.23 -3.66 -5.28
C GLY A 207 -17.07 -2.15 -5.43
N ARG A 208 -18.14 -1.52 -5.88
CA ARG A 208 -18.22 -0.07 -6.12
C ARG A 208 -19.07 0.59 -5.05
N LEU A 209 -18.71 1.80 -4.67
CA LEU A 209 -19.54 2.66 -3.84
C LEU A 209 -20.35 3.60 -4.73
N ARG A 210 -21.66 3.35 -4.83
CA ARG A 210 -22.60 4.12 -5.66
C ARG A 210 -23.75 4.60 -4.79
N ASP A 211 -24.04 5.90 -4.83
CA ASP A 211 -25.18 6.49 -4.11
C ASP A 211 -25.25 6.15 -2.60
N GLY A 212 -24.09 5.92 -1.97
CA GLY A 212 -23.99 5.55 -0.56
C GLY A 212 -24.12 4.04 -0.29
N GLU A 213 -24.26 3.21 -1.32
CA GLU A 213 -24.37 1.76 -1.23
C GLU A 213 -23.13 1.06 -1.79
N PHE A 214 -22.81 -0.11 -1.21
CA PHE A 214 -21.82 -1.02 -1.78
C PHE A 214 -22.49 -1.94 -2.80
N VAL A 215 -22.05 -1.83 -4.05
CA VAL A 215 -22.50 -2.65 -5.18
C VAL A 215 -21.40 -3.66 -5.50
N PRO A 216 -21.54 -4.93 -5.07
CA PRO A 216 -20.54 -5.95 -5.32
C PRO A 216 -20.32 -6.16 -6.82
N VAL A 217 -19.06 -6.36 -7.21
CA VAL A 217 -18.67 -6.91 -8.51
C VAL A 217 -18.47 -8.41 -8.39
N GLY A 218 -17.82 -8.86 -7.32
CA GLY A 218 -17.65 -10.27 -7.01
C GLY A 218 -17.20 -10.45 -5.57
N GLY A 219 -17.30 -11.68 -5.07
CA GLY A 219 -16.93 -12.03 -3.71
C GLY A 219 -17.20 -13.50 -3.36
N GLY A 220 -17.10 -13.83 -2.08
CA GLY A 220 -17.42 -15.16 -1.55
C GLY A 220 -16.31 -16.21 -1.70
N SER A 221 -15.09 -15.80 -2.07
CA SER A 221 -13.92 -16.69 -2.08
C SER A 221 -12.61 -15.92 -2.04
N GLN A 222 -11.52 -16.57 -1.61
CA GLN A 222 -10.17 -15.99 -1.58
C GLN A 222 -9.70 -15.39 -2.92
N GLN A 223 -10.25 -15.81 -4.07
CA GLN A 223 -9.88 -15.20 -5.37
C GLN A 223 -10.24 -13.70 -5.42
N TRP A 224 -11.21 -13.27 -4.60
CA TRP A 224 -11.65 -11.88 -4.47
C TRP A 224 -11.00 -11.15 -3.30
N ARG A 225 -10.08 -11.79 -2.55
CA ARG A 225 -9.34 -11.17 -1.45
C ARG A 225 -8.29 -10.22 -2.00
N ALA A 226 -8.69 -9.00 -2.32
CA ALA A 226 -7.81 -7.97 -2.85
C ALA A 226 -7.47 -6.92 -1.78
N VAL A 227 -6.32 -6.28 -1.95
CA VAL A 227 -5.94 -5.09 -1.18
C VAL A 227 -6.05 -3.86 -2.09
N GLU A 228 -5.09 -3.66 -2.98
CA GLU A 228 -5.10 -2.57 -3.95
C GLU A 228 -5.46 -3.05 -5.36
N LEU A 229 -6.24 -2.24 -6.08
CA LEU A 229 -6.68 -2.53 -7.45
C LEU A 229 -5.85 -1.73 -8.45
N ALA A 230 -5.56 -2.31 -9.61
CA ALA A 230 -5.02 -1.61 -10.76
C ALA A 230 -6.09 -1.43 -11.83
N PHE A 231 -6.33 -0.18 -12.23
CA PHE A 231 -7.28 0.14 -13.29
C PHE A 231 -6.57 0.36 -14.62
N THR A 232 -7.22 -0.16 -15.67
CA THR A 232 -6.88 0.11 -17.06
C THR A 232 -8.16 0.45 -17.82
N GLU A 233 -8.04 0.94 -19.04
CA GLU A 233 -9.19 1.26 -19.88
C GLU A 233 -10.06 0.02 -20.17
N LYS A 234 -9.47 -1.18 -20.17
CA LYS A 234 -10.14 -2.42 -20.57
C LYS A 234 -10.43 -3.38 -19.40
N PHE A 235 -9.61 -3.34 -18.36
CA PHE A 235 -9.62 -4.31 -17.27
C PHE A 235 -9.50 -3.65 -15.90
N VAL A 236 -10.07 -4.32 -14.90
CA VAL A 236 -9.70 -4.17 -13.50
C VAL A 236 -8.82 -5.36 -13.13
N LEU A 237 -7.65 -5.11 -12.53
CA LEU A 237 -6.72 -6.15 -12.11
C LEU A 237 -6.49 -6.09 -10.60
N TRP A 238 -6.23 -7.24 -9.99
CA TRP A 238 -5.85 -7.35 -8.59
C TRP A 238 -5.01 -8.60 -8.35
N GLY A 239 -4.22 -8.59 -7.29
CA GLY A 239 -3.60 -9.81 -6.77
C GLY A 239 -4.29 -10.29 -5.51
N VAL A 240 -4.12 -11.58 -5.20
CA VAL A 240 -4.68 -12.20 -4.00
C VAL A 240 -3.82 -11.94 -2.78
N ASP A 241 -4.42 -11.37 -1.73
CA ASP A 241 -3.82 -11.20 -0.41
C ASP A 241 -4.17 -12.39 0.49
N CYS A 242 -3.54 -13.55 0.30
CA CYS A 242 -3.78 -14.69 1.18
C CYS A 242 -2.52 -15.53 1.35
N ASN A 243 -2.08 -15.71 2.60
CA ASN A 243 -0.87 -16.48 2.90
C ASN A 243 -1.11 -17.99 2.85
N TYR A 244 -2.34 -18.48 3.02
CA TYR A 244 -2.62 -19.92 3.15
C TYR A 244 -3.26 -20.54 1.92
N THR A 245 -3.71 -19.74 0.95
CA THR A 245 -4.18 -20.27 -0.33
C THR A 245 -3.02 -20.71 -1.21
N SER A 246 -3.18 -21.81 -1.94
CA SER A 246 -2.29 -22.16 -3.05
C SER A 246 -2.50 -21.25 -4.27
N ASP A 247 -3.65 -20.57 -4.33
CA ASP A 247 -4.09 -19.74 -5.43
C ASP A 247 -3.66 -18.27 -5.28
N ARG A 248 -2.35 -18.01 -5.22
CA ARG A 248 -1.79 -16.65 -5.09
C ARG A 248 -1.60 -16.02 -6.46
N ARG A 249 -2.68 -15.74 -7.16
CA ARG A 249 -2.66 -15.25 -8.55
C ARG A 249 -2.88 -13.74 -8.66
N ILE A 250 -2.51 -13.20 -9.82
CA ILE A 250 -3.04 -11.94 -10.33
C ILE A 250 -4.22 -12.28 -11.24
N TYR A 251 -5.34 -11.62 -10.99
CA TYR A 251 -6.56 -11.73 -11.77
C TYR A 251 -6.78 -10.47 -12.60
N ARG A 252 -7.41 -10.64 -13.76
CA ARG A 252 -8.00 -9.55 -14.55
C ARG A 252 -9.48 -9.82 -14.77
N LEU A 253 -10.29 -8.77 -14.78
CA LEU A 253 -11.69 -8.82 -15.17
C LEU A 253 -11.96 -7.74 -16.23
N PRO A 254 -12.52 -8.09 -17.41
CA PRO A 254 -12.93 -7.11 -18.40
C PRO A 254 -13.98 -6.16 -17.84
N ARG A 255 -13.88 -4.87 -18.17
CA ARG A 255 -14.85 -3.87 -17.71
C ARG A 255 -16.28 -4.16 -18.15
N GLY A 256 -16.45 -4.77 -19.33
CA GLY A 256 -17.75 -5.20 -19.84
C GLY A 256 -18.42 -6.26 -18.97
N ASP A 257 -17.67 -6.94 -18.10
CA ASP A 257 -18.17 -8.01 -17.26
C ASP A 257 -18.53 -7.55 -15.84
N LEU A 258 -18.25 -6.29 -15.46
CA LEU A 258 -18.47 -5.76 -14.11
C LEU A 258 -19.94 -5.69 -13.65
N SER A 259 -20.89 -5.88 -14.56
CA SER A 259 -22.32 -5.92 -14.28
C SER A 259 -22.93 -7.31 -14.44
N ARG A 260 -22.12 -8.34 -14.71
CA ARG A 260 -22.60 -9.72 -14.75
C ARG A 260 -22.95 -10.16 -13.34
N ALA A 261 -23.97 -11.02 -13.22
CA ALA A 261 -24.37 -11.58 -11.93
C ALA A 261 -23.27 -12.48 -11.31
N ASP A 262 -22.51 -13.15 -12.17
CA ASP A 262 -21.40 -14.02 -11.78
C ASP A 262 -20.23 -13.82 -12.75
N PRO A 263 -19.41 -12.77 -12.56
CA PRO A 263 -18.24 -12.53 -13.40
C PRO A 263 -17.12 -13.51 -13.03
N THR A 264 -16.55 -14.16 -14.04
CA THR A 264 -15.39 -15.06 -13.84
C THR A 264 -14.09 -14.32 -14.16
N PRO A 265 -13.28 -13.96 -13.16
CA PRO A 265 -11.99 -13.34 -13.41
C PRO A 265 -11.01 -14.33 -14.06
N THR A 266 -10.16 -13.82 -14.95
CA THR A 266 -9.12 -14.61 -15.62
C THR A 266 -7.80 -14.49 -14.87
N PRO A 267 -7.15 -15.59 -14.44
CA PRO A 267 -5.81 -15.53 -13.88
C PRO A 267 -4.78 -15.19 -14.98
N VAL A 268 -3.84 -14.30 -14.67
CA VAL A 268 -2.81 -13.83 -15.62
C VAL A 268 -1.39 -13.95 -15.11
N ALA A 269 -1.19 -14.19 -13.81
CA ALA A 269 0.09 -14.52 -13.23
C ALA A 269 -0.08 -15.34 -11.95
N SER A 270 0.95 -16.08 -11.56
CA SER A 270 1.02 -16.76 -10.26
C SER A 270 2.17 -16.19 -9.44
N LEU A 271 2.01 -15.99 -8.14
CA LEU A 271 3.01 -15.43 -7.27
C LEU A 271 3.21 -16.33 -6.04
N SER A 272 4.37 -16.20 -5.39
CA SER A 272 4.74 -17.02 -4.23
C SER A 272 4.29 -16.44 -2.89
N SER A 273 3.78 -15.21 -2.88
CA SER A 273 3.43 -14.48 -1.67
C SER A 273 2.21 -13.58 -1.91
N PRO A 274 1.51 -13.16 -0.84
CA PRO A 274 0.35 -12.27 -0.97
C PRO A 274 0.67 -10.97 -1.67
N VAL A 275 -0.29 -10.43 -2.42
CA VAL A 275 -0.15 -9.18 -3.17
C VAL A 275 -0.86 -8.05 -2.44
N PHE A 276 -0.13 -6.97 -2.15
CA PHE A 276 -0.64 -5.85 -1.35
C PHE A 276 -0.84 -4.58 -2.16
N TYR A 277 0.18 -4.19 -2.92
CA TYR A 277 0.21 -2.88 -3.58
C TYR A 277 0.16 -3.02 -5.09
N ALA A 278 -0.45 -2.04 -5.72
CA ALA A 278 -0.55 -1.93 -7.17
C ALA A 278 -0.27 -0.49 -7.59
N ALA A 279 0.36 -0.32 -8.74
CA ALA A 279 0.50 0.98 -9.36
C ALA A 279 0.45 0.83 -10.88
N ALA A 280 0.15 1.91 -11.57
CA ALA A 280 0.11 1.89 -13.02
C ALA A 280 0.66 3.18 -13.61
N ALA A 281 1.47 3.04 -14.65
CA ALA A 281 2.23 4.10 -15.31
C ALA A 281 2.02 4.03 -16.83
N GLU A 282 2.11 5.17 -17.49
CA GLU A 282 2.16 5.27 -18.96
C GLU A 282 3.62 5.41 -19.41
N VAL A 283 4.11 4.47 -20.21
CA VAL A 283 5.49 4.50 -20.70
C VAL A 283 5.48 4.33 -22.20
N ASP A 284 5.94 5.35 -22.93
CA ASP A 284 5.95 5.37 -24.40
C ASP A 284 4.57 5.07 -25.04
N GLY A 285 3.49 5.50 -24.39
CA GLY A 285 2.11 5.26 -24.86
C GLY A 285 1.57 3.87 -24.54
N GLU A 286 2.32 3.04 -23.79
CA GLU A 286 1.84 1.79 -23.24
C GLU A 286 1.50 1.91 -21.76
N ARG A 287 0.33 1.38 -21.38
CA ARG A 287 -0.08 1.27 -19.97
C ARG A 287 0.61 0.08 -19.33
N TRP A 288 1.48 0.35 -18.37
CA TRP A 288 2.08 -0.66 -17.49
C TRP A 288 1.32 -0.74 -16.17
N VAL A 289 1.08 -1.96 -15.72
CA VAL A 289 0.55 -2.25 -14.38
C VAL A 289 1.60 -3.04 -13.62
N ALA A 290 1.85 -2.65 -12.38
CA ALA A 290 2.75 -3.34 -11.46
C ALA A 290 2.03 -3.78 -10.19
N PHE A 291 2.43 -4.93 -9.66
CA PHE A 291 1.98 -5.45 -8.38
C PHE A 291 3.17 -5.80 -7.50
N ALA A 292 3.04 -5.56 -6.20
CA ALA A 292 4.05 -5.88 -5.20
C ALA A 292 3.54 -6.90 -4.18
N THR A 293 4.35 -7.92 -3.94
CA THR A 293 4.09 -8.91 -2.89
C THR A 293 4.64 -8.47 -1.54
N ALA A 294 3.99 -8.93 -0.47
CA ALA A 294 4.50 -8.84 0.89
C ALA A 294 5.24 -10.13 1.30
N ALA A 295 6.22 -10.00 2.18
CA ALA A 295 6.84 -11.12 2.87
C ALA A 295 6.35 -11.15 4.32
N SER A 296 5.40 -12.05 4.59
CA SER A 296 4.74 -12.21 5.88
C SER A 296 5.66 -12.93 6.86
N ALA A 297 5.80 -12.37 8.06
CA ALA A 297 6.62 -12.97 9.12
C ALA A 297 5.83 -13.87 10.07
N ASN A 298 4.49 -13.85 9.99
CA ASN A 298 3.60 -14.65 10.80
C ASN A 298 2.56 -15.37 9.93
N PRO A 299 2.04 -16.53 10.38
CA PRO A 299 0.87 -17.16 9.81
C PRO A 299 -0.31 -16.19 9.72
N ASP A 300 -1.21 -16.43 8.78
CA ASP A 300 -2.45 -15.66 8.70
C ASP A 300 -3.37 -16.08 9.85
N SER A 301 -3.82 -15.10 10.63
CA SER A 301 -4.72 -15.33 11.76
C SER A 301 -6.11 -15.83 11.35
N THR A 302 -6.49 -15.69 10.08
CA THR A 302 -7.79 -16.14 9.56
C THR A 302 -7.69 -17.42 8.74
N GLY A 303 -6.48 -17.96 8.59
CA GLY A 303 -6.25 -19.24 7.92
C GLY A 303 -6.42 -20.44 8.85
N PRO A 304 -6.31 -21.66 8.29
CA PRO A 304 -6.25 -22.91 9.07
C PRO A 304 -5.14 -22.89 10.13
N GLU A 305 -5.28 -23.64 11.22
CA GLU A 305 -4.32 -23.65 12.34
C GLU A 305 -2.89 -24.04 11.93
N ASP A 306 -2.75 -24.84 10.86
CA ASP A 306 -1.48 -25.34 10.34
C ASP A 306 -0.90 -24.47 9.20
N ASN A 307 -1.45 -23.27 8.96
CA ASN A 307 -0.96 -22.44 7.86
C ASN A 307 0.47 -21.93 8.10
N GLU A 308 1.30 -22.08 7.07
CA GLU A 308 2.71 -21.68 7.10
C GLU A 308 2.88 -20.19 6.77
N THR A 309 3.98 -19.61 7.25
CA THR A 309 4.43 -18.29 6.79
C THR A 309 4.83 -18.35 5.32
N GLY A 310 4.40 -17.36 4.53
CA GLY A 310 4.78 -17.25 3.12
C GLY A 310 6.28 -17.03 2.87
N SER A 311 6.65 -16.82 1.61
CA SER A 311 8.04 -16.58 1.23
C SER A 311 8.63 -15.34 1.92
N ASP A 312 9.89 -15.43 2.35
CA ASP A 312 10.69 -14.30 2.87
C ASP A 312 11.12 -13.30 1.77
N VAL A 313 10.53 -13.38 0.57
CA VAL A 313 10.85 -12.55 -0.60
C VAL A 313 9.66 -11.66 -0.93
N THR A 314 9.93 -10.36 -1.02
CA THR A 314 9.08 -9.39 -1.70
C THR A 314 9.46 -9.33 -3.17
N ARG A 315 8.48 -9.23 -4.06
CA ARG A 315 8.68 -9.15 -5.50
C ARG A 315 7.77 -8.09 -6.07
N VAL A 316 8.28 -7.29 -6.99
CA VAL A 316 7.50 -6.43 -7.88
C VAL A 316 7.48 -7.06 -9.25
N VAL A 317 6.28 -7.27 -9.79
CA VAL A 317 6.08 -7.73 -11.16
C VAL A 317 5.30 -6.71 -11.95
N ALA A 318 5.55 -6.60 -13.25
CA ALA A 318 4.82 -5.69 -14.12
C ALA A 318 4.47 -6.33 -15.47
N ALA A 319 3.36 -5.89 -16.06
CA ALA A 319 2.93 -6.26 -17.39
C ALA A 319 2.34 -5.05 -18.13
N SER A 320 2.45 -5.05 -19.46
CA SER A 320 1.98 -3.94 -20.30
C SER A 320 0.73 -4.29 -21.09
N SER A 321 0.01 -3.23 -21.50
CA SER A 321 -1.13 -3.32 -22.41
C SER A 321 -0.81 -3.96 -23.76
N ALA A 322 0.45 -3.93 -24.21
CA ALA A 322 0.87 -4.57 -25.46
C ALA A 322 0.71 -6.09 -25.44
N SER A 323 0.83 -6.70 -24.25
CA SER A 323 0.57 -8.12 -24.02
C SER A 323 -0.85 -8.41 -23.53
N ALA A 324 -1.75 -7.41 -23.52
CA ALA A 324 -3.03 -7.47 -22.81
C ALA A 324 -2.89 -7.92 -21.33
N TYR A 325 -1.74 -7.64 -20.70
CA TYR A 325 -1.38 -8.08 -19.35
C TYR A 325 -1.22 -9.61 -19.19
N GLU A 326 -0.83 -10.32 -20.25
CA GLU A 326 -0.61 -11.79 -20.22
C GLU A 326 0.86 -12.16 -20.04
N ARG A 327 1.78 -11.19 -20.20
CA ARG A 327 3.22 -11.40 -20.07
C ARG A 327 3.79 -10.56 -18.92
N TRP A 328 4.24 -11.25 -17.87
CA TRP A 328 4.69 -10.61 -16.62
C TRP A 328 6.20 -10.71 -16.42
N TYR A 329 6.78 -9.59 -16.03
CA TYR A 329 8.21 -9.41 -15.83
C TYR A 329 8.53 -9.10 -14.38
N GLU A 330 9.62 -9.66 -13.84
CA GLU A 330 10.15 -9.21 -12.55
C GLU A 330 10.76 -7.81 -12.71
N VAL A 331 10.28 -6.84 -11.93
CA VAL A 331 10.89 -5.50 -11.86
C VAL A 331 12.04 -5.50 -10.88
N THR A 332 11.78 -5.98 -9.66
CA THR A 332 12.77 -6.11 -8.61
C THR A 332 12.28 -7.10 -7.55
N SER A 333 13.19 -7.62 -6.75
CA SER A 333 12.89 -8.44 -5.59
C SER A 333 13.84 -8.14 -4.44
N GLY A 334 13.37 -8.36 -3.22
CA GLY A 334 14.13 -8.07 -2.01
C GLY A 334 13.79 -9.07 -0.90
N ARG A 335 14.79 -9.45 -0.10
CA ARG A 335 14.57 -10.38 1.02
C ARG A 335 14.19 -9.63 2.27
N ARG A 336 13.27 -10.20 3.05
CA ARG A 336 12.88 -9.65 4.36
C ARG A 336 14.08 -9.56 5.29
N GLN A 337 14.19 -8.42 5.95
CA GLN A 337 15.14 -8.20 7.04
C GLN A 337 14.54 -8.74 8.33
N ARG A 338 15.20 -9.74 8.91
CA ARG A 338 14.81 -10.33 10.19
C ARG A 338 15.33 -9.48 11.35
N GLY A 339 14.44 -9.18 12.30
CA GLY A 339 14.77 -8.46 13.53
C GLY A 339 15.85 -9.19 14.35
N PHE A 340 16.49 -8.50 15.31
CA PHE A 340 17.43 -9.16 16.21
C PHE A 340 16.74 -10.24 17.06
N ALA A 341 15.53 -9.99 17.56
CA ALA A 341 14.77 -10.96 18.35
C ALA A 341 14.53 -12.27 17.57
N GLU A 342 14.12 -12.14 16.31
CA GLU A 342 13.91 -13.27 15.40
C GLU A 342 15.22 -14.02 15.11
N ARG A 343 16.35 -13.31 14.99
CA ARG A 343 17.67 -13.93 14.76
C ARG A 343 18.18 -14.73 15.96
N VAL A 344 17.71 -14.43 17.17
CA VAL A 344 18.12 -15.12 18.41
C VAL A 344 17.05 -16.07 18.96
N GLY A 345 15.94 -16.28 18.22
CA GLY A 345 14.85 -17.16 18.64
C GLY A 345 14.01 -16.62 19.82
N ALA A 346 13.89 -15.30 19.91
CA ALA A 346 13.09 -14.59 20.92
C ALA A 346 11.82 -13.94 20.35
N ASP A 347 11.37 -14.41 19.20
CA ASP A 347 10.18 -13.96 18.46
C ASP A 347 8.86 -14.21 19.22
N GLY A 348 8.83 -15.17 20.16
CA GLY A 348 7.71 -15.34 21.10
C GLY A 348 7.55 -14.21 22.13
N ILE A 349 8.55 -13.34 22.28
CA ILE A 349 8.51 -12.18 23.20
C ILE A 349 8.23 -10.90 22.41
N VAL A 350 8.75 -10.80 21.19
CA VAL A 350 8.56 -9.62 20.34
C VAL A 350 8.21 -10.02 18.92
N PRO A 351 7.02 -9.61 18.41
CA PRO A 351 6.52 -10.12 17.15
C PRO A 351 7.40 -9.68 15.99
N PRO A 352 7.67 -10.58 15.02
CA PRO A 352 8.48 -10.26 13.86
C PRO A 352 7.69 -9.35 12.90
N THR A 353 8.41 -8.52 12.14
CA THR A 353 7.80 -7.61 11.17
C THR A 353 7.80 -8.18 9.75
N ASN A 354 6.70 -7.95 9.04
CA ASN A 354 6.61 -8.17 7.60
C ASN A 354 7.53 -7.21 6.82
N ALA A 355 7.91 -7.62 5.61
CA ALA A 355 8.43 -6.70 4.60
C ALA A 355 7.37 -6.41 3.54
N TYR A 356 7.37 -5.16 3.10
CA TYR A 356 6.47 -4.64 2.09
C TYR A 356 7.29 -3.93 1.01
N THR A 357 6.72 -3.81 -0.18
CA THR A 357 7.26 -2.96 -1.22
C THR A 357 6.15 -2.04 -1.68
N PHE A 358 6.18 -0.78 -1.22
CA PHE A 358 5.19 0.22 -1.60
C PHE A 358 5.40 0.62 -3.06
N LEU A 359 4.31 0.82 -3.78
CA LEU A 359 4.32 1.24 -5.18
C LEU A 359 3.58 2.56 -5.33
N GLU A 360 4.05 3.38 -6.25
CA GLU A 360 3.34 4.57 -6.74
C GLU A 360 3.75 4.88 -8.18
N SER A 361 3.05 5.81 -8.82
CA SER A 361 3.46 6.34 -10.12
C SER A 361 3.41 7.86 -10.17
N ASP A 362 4.37 8.47 -10.88
CA ASP A 362 4.30 9.89 -11.24
C ASP A 362 3.64 10.14 -12.61
N GLY A 363 2.98 9.12 -13.16
CA GLY A 363 2.36 9.12 -14.48
C GLY A 363 3.23 8.45 -15.54
N GLU A 364 4.54 8.73 -15.56
CA GLU A 364 5.46 8.20 -16.59
C GLU A 364 6.43 7.14 -16.06
N ARG A 365 6.52 7.02 -14.73
CA ARG A 365 7.47 6.14 -14.06
C ARG A 365 6.78 5.37 -12.96
N LEU A 366 7.27 4.15 -12.74
CA LEU A 366 6.95 3.36 -11.57
C LEU A 366 7.96 3.69 -10.47
N LEU A 367 7.43 4.07 -9.30
CA LEU A 367 8.21 4.23 -8.08
C LEU A 367 8.03 3.00 -7.19
N VAL A 368 9.15 2.51 -6.67
CA VAL A 368 9.20 1.30 -5.85
C VAL A 368 9.95 1.62 -4.57
N ASN A 369 9.34 1.30 -3.42
CA ASN A 369 9.93 1.55 -2.11
C ASN A 369 9.91 0.28 -1.25
N PRO A 370 10.97 -0.55 -1.34
CA PRO A 370 11.16 -1.70 -0.45
C PRO A 370 11.25 -1.23 1.00
N TYR A 371 10.63 -1.95 1.93
CA TYR A 371 10.55 -1.57 3.34
C TYR A 371 10.66 -2.80 4.25
N ASN A 372 11.56 -2.75 5.23
CA ASN A 372 12.06 -3.89 5.99
C ASN A 372 12.71 -4.98 5.12
N THR A 373 13.33 -4.59 4.01
CA THR A 373 14.12 -5.49 3.16
C THR A 373 15.60 -5.42 3.53
N ARG A 374 16.41 -6.40 3.10
CA ARG A 374 17.87 -6.36 3.31
C ARG A 374 18.54 -5.40 2.34
N GLU A 375 18.08 -5.45 1.10
CA GLU A 375 18.47 -4.57 0.02
C GLU A 375 17.48 -3.39 -0.06
N ASP A 376 17.99 -2.18 -0.31
CA ASP A 376 17.18 -1.01 -0.69
C ASP A 376 16.14 -0.53 0.34
N ASP A 377 16.31 -0.94 1.60
CA ASP A 377 15.38 -0.68 2.69
C ASP A 377 15.08 0.82 2.88
N GLY A 378 13.85 1.20 2.53
CA GLY A 378 13.34 2.56 2.54
C GLY A 378 13.99 3.51 1.54
N GLN A 379 14.67 2.97 0.51
CA GLN A 379 15.03 3.73 -0.68
C GLN A 379 13.85 3.78 -1.64
N ILE A 380 13.73 4.87 -2.39
CA ILE A 380 12.74 4.98 -3.47
C ILE A 380 13.51 4.81 -4.78
N LEU A 381 13.13 3.76 -5.50
CA LEU A 381 13.68 3.38 -6.80
C LEU A 381 12.71 3.87 -7.88
N SER A 382 13.24 4.42 -8.96
CA SER A 382 12.44 4.87 -10.10
C SER A 382 12.76 4.03 -11.34
N PHE A 383 11.71 3.53 -11.98
CA PHE A 383 11.76 2.79 -13.24
C PHE A 383 10.92 3.51 -14.28
N GLY A 384 11.55 3.98 -15.36
CA GLY A 384 10.88 4.72 -16.43
C GLY A 384 11.13 4.09 -17.80
N ARG A 385 11.03 4.92 -18.83
CA ARG A 385 11.22 4.55 -20.24
C ARG A 385 12.39 3.59 -20.49
N GLU A 386 13.62 4.00 -20.15
CA GLU A 386 14.83 3.21 -20.41
C GLU A 386 14.73 1.77 -19.87
N TYR A 387 14.12 1.61 -18.69
CA TYR A 387 13.93 0.30 -18.08
C TYR A 387 12.90 -0.52 -18.86
N PHE A 388 11.68 0.00 -19.04
CA PHE A 388 10.57 -0.75 -19.65
C PHE A 388 10.81 -1.06 -21.14
N SER A 389 11.47 -0.17 -21.89
CA SER A 389 11.88 -0.46 -23.27
C SER A 389 12.84 -1.65 -23.33
N SER A 390 13.69 -1.83 -22.31
CA SER A 390 14.67 -2.91 -22.26
C SER A 390 14.14 -4.22 -21.66
N VAL A 391 13.07 -4.15 -20.86
CA VAL A 391 12.48 -5.32 -20.16
C VAL A 391 11.95 -6.36 -21.14
N ALA A 392 11.38 -5.91 -22.26
CA ALA A 392 10.87 -6.79 -23.32
C ALA A 392 12.00 -7.60 -23.99
N GLU A 393 13.23 -7.09 -23.96
CA GLU A 393 14.41 -7.68 -24.59
C GLU A 393 15.27 -8.51 -23.61
N ARG A 394 15.27 -8.15 -22.32
CA ARG A 394 16.27 -8.64 -21.33
C ARG A 394 15.72 -9.64 -20.30
N SER A 395 14.42 -9.64 -20.05
CA SER A 395 13.86 -10.31 -18.88
C SER A 395 13.44 -11.73 -19.19
N ARG A 396 13.79 -12.66 -18.30
CA ARG A 396 13.07 -13.95 -18.21
C ARG A 396 11.62 -13.61 -17.91
N VAL A 397 10.73 -13.94 -18.84
CA VAL A 397 9.29 -14.02 -18.57
C VAL A 397 9.11 -14.89 -17.35
N LEU A 398 8.53 -14.33 -16.28
CA LEU A 398 8.23 -15.13 -15.10
C LEU A 398 7.01 -16.02 -15.36
N PHE A 399 6.04 -15.49 -16.10
CA PHE A 399 4.77 -16.13 -16.41
C PHE A 399 4.28 -15.72 -17.80
N GLU A 400 3.83 -16.72 -18.57
CA GLU A 400 3.06 -16.57 -19.81
C GLU A 400 1.73 -17.29 -19.55
N GLY A 401 0.63 -16.54 -19.64
CA GLY A 401 -0.73 -17.01 -19.38
C GLY A 401 -1.39 -17.67 -20.58
#